data_AF-A0AAX0VRV2-F1
#
_entry.id   AF-A0AAX0VRV2-F1
#
_cell.length_a   1.000
_cell.length_b   1.000
_cell.length_c   1.000
_cell.angle_alpha   90.00
_cell.angle_beta   90.00
_cell.angle_gamma   90.00
#
_symmetry.space_group_name_H-M   'P 1'
#
loop_
_entity.id
_entity.type
_entity.pdbx_description
1 polymer ?
#
loop_
_entity_poly.entity_id
_entity_poly.type
_entity_poly.pdbx_seq_one_letter_code
_entity_poly.pdbx_strand_id
1 'polypeptide(L)'
;MTFQTCGPKASFTHATNQTLVTVNRGLEGAEFGGFSVCVECGHASVFDRNAHVGAHERPYKLLSPKGARDLCSGRFERVLLGHDFKTDLLLLRLKVEAPLVSNTAEVVVLHILEDALHTIAEALRLAASRHPQLDLDPSEFGSGFRVDPGAQGEARILEVFLYDTLSGGAGYAEIAARHIKEILEETLKLLDNCDCETSCTECLNHFHNQHLQHRLDRGLGAMLLRYAVHGTAPGCASLDKQWHTLSQLRASLELDGFQCLFNAVEEVPMLVQRNGRSLAVGCFPGLIHTPALAHTVATAENVHGHLALNEYLLRSDMPSAHQKVKALLEGSTSLKRS
;
A
#
# COMPACT_ATOMS: atom_id res chain seq x y z
N MET A 1 -16.04 -4.60 22.22
CA MET A 1 -16.07 -3.25 21.64
C MET A 1 -17.23 -3.17 20.67
N THR A 2 -18.07 -2.14 20.76
CA THR A 2 -19.24 -1.97 19.89
C THR A 2 -18.89 -1.01 18.77
N PHE A 3 -18.97 -1.48 17.53
CA PHE A 3 -18.70 -0.64 16.36
C PHE A 3 -19.88 0.27 16.04
N GLN A 4 -19.58 1.52 15.72
CA GLN A 4 -20.52 2.53 15.23
C GLN A 4 -20.30 2.75 13.73
N THR A 5 -21.37 2.93 12.97
CA THR A 5 -21.27 3.14 11.52
C THR A 5 -20.80 4.56 11.20
N CYS A 6 -19.82 4.69 10.30
CA CYS A 6 -19.36 5.97 9.75
C CYS A 6 -19.40 6.00 8.21
N GLY A 7 -19.96 4.96 7.58
CA GLY A 7 -20.21 4.88 6.15
C GLY A 7 -20.91 3.57 5.78
N PRO A 8 -21.33 3.38 4.52
CA PRO A 8 -22.02 2.16 4.10
C PRO A 8 -21.16 0.91 4.22
N LYS A 9 -19.83 1.07 4.16
CA LYS A 9 -18.83 0.00 4.29
C LYS A 9 -17.75 0.35 5.32
N ALA A 10 -17.99 1.35 6.17
CA ALA A 10 -17.07 1.82 7.19
C ALA A 10 -17.73 1.86 8.57
N SER A 11 -17.01 1.41 9.58
CA SER A 11 -17.42 1.49 10.98
C SER A 11 -16.21 1.76 11.85
N PHE A 12 -16.41 2.32 13.04
CA PHE A 12 -15.32 2.63 13.95
C PHE A 12 -15.68 2.26 15.39
N THR A 13 -14.67 2.10 16.23
CA THR A 13 -14.82 2.01 17.68
C THR A 13 -13.61 2.69 18.33
N HIS A 14 -13.75 3.07 19.59
CA HIS A 14 -12.59 3.38 20.42
C HIS A 14 -12.48 2.39 21.57
N ALA A 15 -11.31 2.33 22.18
CA ALA A 15 -11.08 1.62 23.42
C ALA A 15 -9.95 2.27 24.20
N THR A 16 -10.12 2.36 25.51
CA THR A 16 -9.12 2.97 26.38
C THR A 16 -8.25 1.92 27.07
N ASN A 17 -7.03 2.29 27.43
CA ASN A 17 -6.10 1.49 28.23
C ASN A 17 -5.89 0.05 27.69
N GLN A 18 -5.77 -0.07 26.37
CA GLN A 18 -5.56 -1.34 25.67
C GLN A 18 -4.07 -1.62 25.50
N THR A 19 -3.68 -2.89 25.61
CA THR A 19 -2.30 -3.30 25.29
C THR A 19 -2.11 -3.36 23.79
N LEU A 20 -1.26 -2.47 23.27
CA LEU A 20 -0.76 -2.53 21.90
C LEU A 20 0.59 -3.25 21.90
N VAL A 21 0.77 -4.22 21.00
CA VAL A 21 2.04 -4.92 20.81
C VAL A 21 2.59 -4.56 19.43
N THR A 22 3.74 -3.90 19.41
CA THR A 22 4.50 -3.63 18.20
C THR A 22 5.58 -4.69 18.06
N VAL A 23 5.76 -5.23 16.85
CA VAL A 23 6.73 -6.30 16.59
C VAL A 23 7.55 -5.95 15.37
N ASN A 24 8.86 -5.86 15.54
CA ASN A 24 9.81 -5.81 14.44
C ASN A 24 10.06 -7.22 13.92
N ARG A 25 9.63 -7.46 12.67
CA ARG A 25 9.75 -8.75 11.98
C ARG A 25 11.06 -8.91 11.19
N GLY A 26 12.04 -8.03 11.38
CA GLY A 26 13.31 -8.09 10.66
C GLY A 26 13.16 -7.64 9.20
N LEU A 27 13.86 -8.31 8.29
CA LEU A 27 13.86 -7.95 6.87
C LEU A 27 12.49 -8.17 6.22
N GLU A 28 11.99 -7.15 5.53
CA GLU A 28 10.74 -7.20 4.77
C GLU A 28 10.84 -8.25 3.64
N GLY A 29 9.76 -9.01 3.42
CA GLY A 29 9.71 -10.07 2.40
C GLY A 29 10.43 -11.38 2.78
N ALA A 30 11.08 -11.46 3.94
CA ALA A 30 11.67 -12.72 4.41
C ALA A 30 10.59 -13.72 4.86
N GLU A 31 10.67 -14.97 4.39
CA GLU A 31 9.71 -16.05 4.69
C GLU A 31 9.51 -16.25 6.20
N PHE A 32 10.60 -16.23 6.96
CA PHE A 32 10.57 -16.37 8.42
C PHE A 32 10.70 -15.02 9.13
N GLY A 33 11.51 -14.08 8.63
CA GLY A 33 11.82 -12.83 9.33
C GLY A 33 12.44 -13.02 10.73
N GLY A 34 12.64 -11.92 11.43
CA GLY A 34 13.18 -11.83 12.80
C GLY A 34 14.68 -11.59 12.85
N PHE A 35 15.26 -11.88 14.01
CA PHE A 35 16.67 -11.69 14.30
C PHE A 35 17.29 -12.97 14.84
N SER A 36 18.52 -13.26 14.44
CA SER A 36 19.35 -14.28 15.08
C SER A 36 20.08 -13.63 16.26
N VAL A 37 19.77 -14.04 17.49
CA VAL A 37 20.42 -13.49 18.69
C VAL A 37 21.14 -14.59 19.47
N CYS A 38 22.43 -14.38 19.74
CA CYS A 38 23.21 -15.27 20.57
C CYS A 38 22.76 -15.18 22.03
N VAL A 39 22.30 -16.29 22.61
CA VAL A 39 21.77 -16.32 23.99
C VAL A 39 22.84 -16.19 25.07
N GLU A 40 24.12 -16.23 24.70
CA GLU A 40 25.24 -16.10 25.63
C GLU A 40 25.90 -14.71 25.62
N CYS A 41 26.00 -14.06 24.47
CA CYS A 41 26.67 -12.75 24.35
C CYS A 41 25.82 -11.65 23.72
N GLY A 42 24.60 -11.93 23.28
CA GLY A 42 23.71 -10.93 22.68
C GLY A 42 24.13 -10.44 21.29
N HIS A 43 25.08 -11.09 20.62
CA HIS A 43 25.35 -10.80 19.20
C HIS A 43 24.04 -10.96 18.41
N ALA A 44 23.68 -9.95 17.62
CA ALA A 44 22.42 -9.90 16.90
C ALA A 44 22.66 -9.60 15.42
N SER A 45 21.99 -10.35 14.55
CA SER A 45 21.93 -10.11 13.11
C SER A 45 20.51 -10.34 12.59
N VAL A 46 20.23 -9.92 11.36
CA VAL A 46 18.99 -10.33 10.67
C VAL A 46 18.92 -11.85 10.63
N PHE A 47 17.74 -12.41 10.88
CA PHE A 47 17.59 -13.86 10.93
C PHE A 47 18.07 -14.51 9.63
N ASP A 48 19.02 -15.42 9.79
CA ASP A 48 19.53 -16.29 8.75
C ASP A 48 19.41 -17.72 9.26
N ARG A 49 18.68 -18.56 8.50
CA ARG A 49 18.50 -19.98 8.81
C ARG A 49 19.82 -20.75 8.81
N ASN A 50 20.82 -20.24 8.08
CA ASN A 50 22.18 -20.75 8.01
C ASN A 50 23.14 -20.04 8.97
N ALA A 51 22.65 -19.13 9.83
CA ALA A 51 23.48 -18.50 10.86
C ALA A 51 24.16 -19.59 11.70
N HIS A 52 25.48 -19.54 11.74
CA HIS A 52 26.29 -20.63 12.24
C HIS A 52 26.09 -20.82 13.75
N VAL A 53 25.94 -22.08 14.18
CA VAL A 53 26.25 -22.49 15.55
C VAL A 53 27.78 -22.52 15.66
N GLY A 54 28.37 -21.69 16.50
CA GLY A 54 29.83 -21.71 16.68
C GLY A 54 30.46 -20.36 17.02
N ALA A 55 31.78 -20.29 16.82
CA ALA A 55 32.58 -19.12 17.18
C ALA A 55 32.18 -17.88 16.38
N HIS A 56 31.85 -16.78 17.06
CA HIS A 56 31.47 -15.50 16.48
C HIS A 56 31.99 -14.34 17.33
N GLU A 57 32.15 -13.16 16.75
CA GLU A 57 32.63 -11.98 17.46
C GLU A 57 31.60 -11.46 18.46
N ARG A 58 32.05 -11.09 19.66
CA ARG A 58 31.20 -10.44 20.66
C ARG A 58 30.85 -9.01 20.21
N PRO A 59 29.63 -8.51 20.50
CA PRO A 59 29.24 -7.14 20.16
C PRO A 59 29.84 -6.09 21.11
N TYR A 60 30.66 -6.51 22.07
CA TYR A 60 31.33 -5.65 23.05
C TYR A 60 32.76 -6.13 23.30
N LYS A 61 33.62 -5.20 23.73
CA LYS A 61 34.99 -5.51 24.13
C LYS A 61 35.01 -6.04 25.56
N LEU A 62 35.74 -7.14 25.79
CA LEU A 62 35.97 -7.64 27.14
C LEU A 62 37.10 -6.83 27.80
N LEU A 63 36.81 -6.21 28.93
CA LEU A 63 37.80 -5.57 29.80
C LEU A 63 38.45 -6.61 30.72
N SER A 64 39.02 -7.67 30.14
CA SER A 64 39.66 -8.75 30.90
C SER A 64 41.18 -8.70 30.78
N PRO A 65 41.93 -9.17 31.80
CA PRO A 65 43.37 -9.32 31.70
C PRO A 65 43.71 -10.31 30.57
N LYS A 66 44.87 -10.11 29.93
CA LYS A 66 45.41 -10.89 28.79
C LYS A 66 44.87 -12.34 28.72
N GLY A 67 44.05 -12.63 27.71
CA GLY A 67 43.59 -14.00 27.40
C GLY A 67 42.09 -14.21 27.26
N ALA A 68 41.25 -13.19 27.45
CA ALA A 68 39.84 -13.30 27.09
C ALA A 68 39.66 -13.45 25.58
N ARG A 69 38.89 -14.45 25.16
CA ARG A 69 38.61 -14.69 23.73
C ARG A 69 37.58 -13.67 23.25
N ASP A 70 37.93 -12.91 22.21
CA ASP A 70 37.01 -12.01 21.50
C ASP A 70 35.85 -12.75 20.84
N LEU A 71 36.01 -14.06 20.68
CA LEU A 71 35.00 -14.96 20.15
C LEU A 71 34.13 -15.55 21.27
N CYS A 72 32.82 -15.48 21.08
CA CYS A 72 31.82 -16.27 21.79
C CYS A 72 31.54 -17.55 21.00
N SER A 73 31.28 -18.66 21.69
CA SER A 73 30.90 -19.95 21.09
C SER A 73 29.43 -20.31 21.36
N GLY A 74 28.62 -19.32 21.71
CA GLY A 74 27.23 -19.52 22.05
C GLY A 74 26.36 -19.86 20.85
N ARG A 75 25.11 -20.23 21.13
CA ARG A 75 24.11 -20.55 20.12
C ARG A 75 23.23 -19.36 19.81
N PHE A 76 22.75 -19.29 18.57
CA PHE A 76 21.77 -18.32 18.13
C PHE A 76 20.36 -18.89 18.25
N GLU A 77 19.42 -18.05 18.68
CA GLU A 77 17.99 -18.32 18.63
C GLU A 77 17.30 -17.27 17.77
N ARG A 78 16.25 -17.69 17.05
CA ARG A 78 15.40 -16.76 16.29
C ARG A 78 14.47 -16.04 17.26
N VAL A 79 14.57 -14.73 17.31
CA VAL A 79 13.70 -13.88 18.14
C VAL A 79 12.99 -12.82 17.29
N LEU A 80 11.83 -12.40 17.76
CA LEU A 80 11.14 -11.20 17.29
C LEU A 80 11.31 -10.13 18.36
N LEU A 81 11.75 -8.95 17.97
CA LEU A 81 11.88 -7.82 18.89
C LEU A 81 10.55 -7.09 18.93
N GLY A 82 10.00 -6.88 20.11
CA GLY A 82 8.72 -6.19 20.25
C GLY A 82 8.67 -5.35 21.51
N HIS A 83 7.71 -4.44 21.52
CA HIS A 83 7.41 -3.59 22.66
C HIS A 83 5.90 -3.56 22.85
N ASP A 84 5.45 -3.84 24.07
CA ASP A 84 4.09 -3.67 24.50
C ASP A 84 3.94 -2.45 25.41
N PHE A 85 2.85 -1.71 25.21
CA PHE A 85 2.48 -0.60 26.07
C PHE A 85 0.97 -0.44 26.08
N LYS A 86 0.46 0.23 27.10
CA LYS A 86 -0.97 0.54 27.19
C LYS A 86 -1.24 1.90 26.57
N THR A 87 -2.29 1.99 25.76
CA THR A 87 -2.69 3.23 25.08
C THR A 87 -4.19 3.22 24.78
N ASP A 88 -4.71 4.38 24.43
CA ASP A 88 -6.05 4.53 23.90
C ASP A 88 -6.01 4.33 22.37
N LEU A 89 -7.03 3.65 21.83
CA LEU A 89 -7.10 3.23 20.45
C LEU A 89 -8.38 3.74 19.79
N LEU A 90 -8.26 4.24 18.57
CA LEU A 90 -9.32 4.37 17.60
C LEU A 90 -9.11 3.32 16.53
N LEU A 91 -10.12 2.49 16.27
CA LEU A 91 -10.13 1.51 15.19
C LEU A 91 -11.14 1.92 14.14
N LEU A 92 -10.70 2.14 12.91
CA LEU A 92 -11.51 2.33 11.72
C LEU A 92 -11.50 1.04 10.90
N ARG A 93 -12.67 0.42 10.76
CA ARG A 93 -12.89 -0.81 10.00
C ARG A 93 -13.52 -0.51 8.66
N LEU A 94 -12.88 -0.98 7.59
CA LEU A 94 -13.32 -0.88 6.20
C LEU A 94 -13.67 -2.29 5.72
N LYS A 95 -14.90 -2.47 5.22
CA LYS A 95 -15.33 -3.71 4.56
C LYS A 95 -15.13 -3.56 3.05
N VAL A 96 -14.33 -4.44 2.46
CA VAL A 96 -14.06 -4.49 1.02
C VAL A 96 -14.72 -5.71 0.42
N GLU A 97 -15.43 -5.55 -0.70
CA GLU A 97 -16.05 -6.63 -1.47
C GLU A 97 -16.02 -6.25 -2.95
N ALA A 98 -16.45 -7.17 -3.84
CA ALA A 98 -16.51 -6.92 -5.27
C ALA A 98 -17.20 -5.57 -5.58
N PRO A 99 -16.68 -4.75 -6.51
CA PRO A 99 -15.65 -5.08 -7.51
C PRO A 99 -14.19 -4.86 -7.07
N LEU A 100 -13.94 -4.51 -5.80
CA LEU A 100 -12.58 -4.29 -5.30
C LEU A 100 -11.83 -5.61 -5.09
N VAL A 101 -10.51 -5.55 -5.21
CA VAL A 101 -9.59 -6.66 -4.89
C VAL A 101 -9.67 -7.01 -3.40
N SER A 102 -9.78 -8.30 -3.09
CA SER A 102 -9.88 -8.80 -1.72
C SER A 102 -9.04 -10.06 -1.44
N ASN A 103 -8.53 -10.72 -2.48
CA ASN A 103 -7.75 -11.95 -2.37
C ASN A 103 -6.28 -11.67 -1.99
N THR A 104 -6.00 -11.55 -0.70
CA THR A 104 -4.65 -11.28 -0.19
C THR A 104 -3.69 -12.46 -0.29
N ALA A 105 -4.13 -13.63 -0.79
CA ALA A 105 -3.22 -14.71 -1.14
C ALA A 105 -2.38 -14.36 -2.38
N GLU A 106 -2.89 -13.45 -3.22
CA GLU A 106 -2.12 -12.86 -4.32
C GLU A 106 -1.27 -11.70 -3.79
N VAL A 107 0.05 -11.84 -3.91
CA VAL A 107 1.02 -10.86 -3.38
C VAL A 107 0.79 -9.46 -3.94
N VAL A 108 0.44 -9.35 -5.22
CA VAL A 108 0.13 -8.06 -5.87
C VAL A 108 -1.08 -7.39 -5.22
N VAL A 109 -2.15 -8.15 -4.96
CA VAL A 109 -3.36 -7.63 -4.30
C VAL A 109 -3.05 -7.20 -2.87
N LEU A 110 -2.24 -7.99 -2.14
CA LEU A 110 -1.81 -7.62 -0.80
C LEU A 110 -1.06 -6.27 -0.82
N HIS A 111 -0.07 -6.10 -1.70
CA HIS A 111 0.68 -4.84 -1.80
C HIS A 111 -0.21 -3.65 -2.15
N ILE A 112 -1.14 -3.80 -3.11
CA ILE A 112 -2.10 -2.76 -3.46
C ILE A 112 -2.92 -2.32 -2.22
N LEU A 113 -3.42 -3.29 -1.45
CA LEU A 113 -4.20 -2.98 -0.24
C LEU A 113 -3.35 -2.35 0.85
N GLU A 114 -2.13 -2.84 1.07
CA GLU A 114 -1.21 -2.29 2.06
C GLU A 114 -0.79 -0.86 1.72
N ASP A 115 -0.50 -0.54 0.46
CA ASP A 115 -0.13 0.81 0.04
C ASP A 115 -1.32 1.78 0.20
N ALA A 116 -2.55 1.31 -0.09
CA ALA A 116 -3.77 2.06 0.20
C ALA A 116 -3.94 2.31 1.71
N LEU A 117 -3.70 1.29 2.54
CA LEU A 117 -3.85 1.37 3.99
C LEU A 117 -2.76 2.20 4.67
N HIS A 118 -1.51 2.11 4.21
CA HIS A 118 -0.43 3.00 4.62
C HIS A 118 -0.79 4.46 4.35
N THR A 119 -1.31 4.71 3.14
CA THR A 119 -1.78 6.04 2.75
C THR A 119 -2.92 6.53 3.64
N ILE A 120 -3.95 5.71 3.87
CA ILE A 120 -5.07 6.09 4.74
C ILE A 120 -4.60 6.30 6.18
N ALA A 121 -3.75 5.43 6.72
CA ALA A 121 -3.24 5.56 8.09
C ALA A 121 -2.49 6.88 8.28
N GLU A 122 -1.61 7.23 7.34
CA GLU A 122 -0.84 8.47 7.39
C GLU A 122 -1.74 9.71 7.21
N ALA A 123 -2.64 9.69 6.23
CA ALA A 123 -3.57 10.80 6.01
C ALA A 123 -4.53 11.00 7.20
N LEU A 124 -5.03 9.91 7.78
CA LEU A 124 -5.91 9.94 8.95
C LEU A 124 -5.17 10.50 10.17
N ARG A 125 -3.91 10.12 10.37
CA ARG A 125 -3.03 10.65 11.43
C ARG A 125 -2.86 12.17 11.30
N LEU A 126 -2.54 12.65 10.10
CA LEU A 126 -2.37 14.08 9.81
C LEU A 126 -3.69 14.87 9.95
N ALA A 127 -4.80 14.31 9.47
CA ALA A 127 -6.11 14.96 9.57
C ALA A 127 -6.61 15.01 11.02
N ALA A 128 -6.42 13.93 11.79
CA ALA A 128 -6.79 13.88 13.20
C ALA A 128 -5.95 14.86 14.03
N SER A 129 -4.62 14.90 13.84
CA SER A 129 -3.77 15.80 14.62
C SER A 129 -4.11 17.28 14.38
N ARG A 130 -4.50 17.65 13.16
CA ARG A 130 -4.89 19.02 12.80
C ARG A 130 -6.33 19.39 13.16
N HIS A 131 -7.13 18.44 13.66
CA HIS A 131 -8.53 18.72 13.99
C HIS A 131 -8.62 19.77 15.11
N PRO A 132 -9.51 20.77 15.06
CA PRO A 132 -9.53 21.88 16.02
C PRO A 132 -9.74 21.49 17.50
N GLN A 133 -10.30 20.30 17.75
CA GLN A 133 -10.49 19.76 19.10
C GLN A 133 -9.27 19.00 19.64
N LEU A 134 -8.26 18.79 18.79
CA LEU A 134 -7.02 18.08 19.10
C LEU A 134 -5.84 19.06 19.02
N ASP A 135 -5.63 19.69 17.85
CA ASP A 135 -4.55 20.66 17.58
C ASP A 135 -3.18 20.18 18.10
N LEU A 136 -2.78 19.00 17.64
CA LEU A 136 -1.61 18.27 18.11
C LEU A 136 -0.50 18.25 17.07
N ASP A 137 0.73 18.09 17.54
CA ASP A 137 1.80 17.59 16.69
C ASP A 137 1.43 16.17 16.22
N PRO A 138 1.60 15.84 14.92
CA PRO A 138 1.30 14.51 14.42
C PRO A 138 2.01 13.36 15.16
N SER A 139 3.14 13.61 15.82
CA SER A 139 3.89 12.60 16.60
C SER A 139 3.20 12.17 17.91
N GLU A 140 2.18 12.92 18.36
CA GLU A 140 1.30 12.51 19.46
C GLU A 140 0.39 11.33 19.08
N PHE A 141 0.20 11.11 17.77
CA PHE A 141 -0.48 9.94 17.24
C PHE A 141 0.49 8.96 16.58
N GLY A 142 0.37 7.69 16.97
CA GLY A 142 0.81 6.58 16.16
C GLY A 142 -0.32 6.07 15.28
N SER A 143 0.02 5.54 14.11
CA SER A 143 -0.95 4.95 13.19
C SER A 143 -0.45 3.64 12.61
N GLY A 144 -1.38 2.79 12.20
CA GLY A 144 -1.05 1.55 11.49
C GLY A 144 -2.30 0.89 10.93
N PHE A 145 -2.14 -0.31 10.40
CA PHE A 145 -3.27 -1.08 9.92
C PHE A 145 -3.08 -2.58 10.18
N ARG A 146 -4.19 -3.30 10.03
CA ARG A 146 -4.26 -4.74 10.00
C ARG A 146 -5.16 -5.17 8.86
N VAL A 147 -4.70 -6.15 8.10
CA VAL A 147 -5.53 -6.89 7.15
C VAL A 147 -5.99 -8.15 7.85
N ASP A 148 -7.29 -8.33 8.05
CA ASP A 148 -7.81 -9.50 8.75
C ASP A 148 -7.55 -10.77 7.92
N PRO A 149 -6.72 -11.72 8.38
CA PRO A 149 -6.45 -12.95 7.65
C PRO A 149 -7.67 -13.85 7.52
N GLY A 150 -8.66 -13.71 8.42
CA GLY A 150 -9.72 -14.68 8.69
C GLY A 150 -11.05 -14.46 7.98
N ALA A 151 -11.16 -13.48 7.09
CA ALA A 151 -12.41 -13.30 6.34
C ALA A 151 -12.58 -14.45 5.33
N GLN A 152 -13.29 -15.50 5.73
CA GLN A 152 -13.77 -16.56 4.84
C GLN A 152 -14.99 -16.04 4.08
N GLY A 153 -14.80 -15.67 2.82
CA GLY A 153 -15.86 -15.15 1.93
C GLY A 153 -15.31 -14.15 0.91
N GLU A 154 -16.20 -13.61 0.07
CA GLU A 154 -15.86 -12.61 -0.95
C GLU A 154 -15.46 -11.24 -0.36
N ALA A 155 -15.88 -10.98 0.89
CA ALA A 155 -15.61 -9.73 1.58
C ALA A 155 -14.40 -9.84 2.51
N ARG A 156 -13.57 -8.79 2.53
CA ARG A 156 -12.39 -8.64 3.40
C ARG A 156 -12.60 -7.51 4.39
N ILE A 157 -12.07 -7.68 5.60
CA ILE A 157 -12.06 -6.63 6.62
C ILE A 157 -10.64 -6.06 6.71
N LEU A 158 -10.54 -4.75 6.54
CA LEU A 158 -9.33 -3.98 6.73
C LEU A 158 -9.53 -3.06 7.93
N GLU A 159 -8.52 -2.91 8.76
CA GLU A 159 -8.59 -2.04 9.93
C GLU A 159 -7.42 -1.07 9.91
N VAL A 160 -7.72 0.22 9.94
CA VAL A 160 -6.75 1.29 10.20
C VAL A 160 -6.94 1.72 11.64
N PHE A 161 -5.85 1.97 12.35
CA PHE A 161 -5.92 2.38 13.75
C PHE A 161 -5.05 3.60 14.03
N LEU A 162 -5.53 4.43 14.95
CA LEU A 162 -4.77 5.49 15.60
C LEU A 162 -4.64 5.17 17.08
N TYR A 163 -3.51 5.53 17.67
CA TYR A 163 -3.25 5.37 19.09
C TYR A 163 -2.44 6.54 19.64
N ASP A 164 -2.56 6.76 20.94
CA ASP A 164 -1.78 7.79 21.62
C ASP A 164 -0.35 7.29 21.85
N THR A 165 0.65 8.08 21.50
CA THR A 165 2.05 7.67 21.70
C THR A 165 2.50 7.76 23.17
N LEU A 166 1.79 8.54 23.98
CA LEU A 166 2.00 8.59 25.43
C LEU A 166 1.51 7.30 26.10
N SER A 167 2.42 6.65 26.85
CA SER A 167 2.07 5.46 27.63
C SER A 167 0.98 5.77 28.65
N GLY A 168 -0.06 4.93 28.66
CA GLY A 168 -1.27 5.10 29.47
C GLY A 168 -2.45 5.71 28.71
N GLY A 169 -2.22 6.29 27.52
CA GLY A 169 -3.25 7.02 26.77
C GLY A 169 -3.41 8.46 27.27
N ALA A 170 -3.30 9.43 26.36
CA ALA A 170 -3.57 10.83 26.65
C ALA A 170 -5.06 11.18 26.47
N GLY A 171 -5.85 10.28 25.90
CA GLY A 171 -7.26 10.45 25.56
C GLY A 171 -7.49 11.01 24.15
N TYR A 172 -6.44 11.18 23.33
CA TYR A 172 -6.58 11.79 22.01
C TYR A 172 -7.32 10.89 21.04
N ALA A 173 -7.06 9.59 21.05
CA ALA A 173 -7.78 8.60 20.26
C ALA A 173 -9.29 8.58 20.59
N GLU A 174 -9.65 8.82 21.86
CA GLU A 174 -11.05 8.93 22.27
C GLU A 174 -11.71 10.20 21.70
N ILE A 175 -11.02 11.35 21.78
CA ILE A 175 -11.49 12.61 21.18
C ILE A 175 -11.62 12.46 19.66
N ALA A 176 -10.62 11.87 18.99
CA ALA A 176 -10.66 11.60 17.56
C ALA A 176 -11.87 10.71 17.19
N ALA A 177 -12.20 9.71 17.99
CA ALA A 177 -13.38 8.88 17.77
C ALA A 177 -14.68 9.68 17.84
N ARG A 178 -14.79 10.67 18.74
CA ARG A 178 -15.97 11.55 18.83
C ARG A 178 -16.16 12.42 17.57
N HIS A 179 -15.06 12.81 16.93
CA HIS A 179 -15.04 13.68 15.74
C HIS A 179 -14.72 12.92 14.44
N ILE A 180 -14.84 11.59 14.43
CA ILE A 180 -14.35 10.76 13.33
C ILE A 180 -14.95 11.13 11.97
N LYS A 181 -16.21 11.59 11.92
CA LYS A 181 -16.86 11.97 10.66
C LYS A 181 -16.17 13.19 10.03
N GLU A 182 -15.93 14.22 10.83
CA GLU A 182 -15.20 15.44 10.41
C GLU A 182 -13.77 15.08 10.00
N ILE A 183 -13.10 14.24 10.78
CA ILE A 183 -11.74 13.78 10.49
C ILE A 183 -11.67 12.98 9.18
N LEU A 184 -12.66 12.11 8.89
CA LEU A 184 -12.71 11.35 7.64
C LEU A 184 -12.93 12.25 6.42
N GLU A 185 -13.73 13.30 6.56
CA GLU A 185 -13.91 14.31 5.51
C GLU A 185 -12.60 15.07 5.23
N GLU A 186 -11.90 15.51 6.28
CA GLU A 186 -10.58 16.15 6.14
C GLU A 186 -9.52 15.20 5.60
N THR A 187 -9.59 13.90 5.94
CA THR A 187 -8.71 12.86 5.40
C THR A 187 -8.89 12.75 3.89
N LEU A 188 -10.14 12.71 3.40
CA LEU A 188 -10.43 12.69 1.97
C LEU A 188 -9.99 13.98 1.28
N LYS A 189 -10.25 15.15 1.87
CA LYS A 189 -9.78 16.45 1.33
C LYS A 189 -8.26 16.48 1.21
N LEU A 190 -7.53 16.00 2.21
CA LEU A 190 -6.07 15.92 2.18
C LEU A 190 -5.57 15.05 1.02
N LEU A 191 -6.24 13.93 0.76
CA LEU A 191 -5.87 13.02 -0.34
C LEU A 191 -6.25 13.56 -1.72
N ASP A 192 -7.34 14.33 -1.82
CA ASP A 192 -7.84 14.88 -3.09
C ASP A 192 -7.20 16.21 -3.49
N ASN A 193 -6.83 17.07 -2.53
CA ASN A 193 -6.41 18.45 -2.80
C ASN A 193 -4.90 18.60 -2.99
N CYS A 194 -4.35 17.87 -3.95
CA CYS A 194 -2.97 18.05 -4.43
C CYS A 194 -2.92 17.72 -5.93
N ASP A 195 -1.84 18.08 -6.61
CA ASP A 195 -1.62 17.76 -8.03
C ASP A 195 -0.47 16.77 -8.26
N CYS A 196 0.13 16.24 -7.18
CA CYS A 196 1.17 15.22 -7.30
C CYS A 196 0.61 13.84 -7.69
N GLU A 197 1.44 12.99 -8.31
CA GLU A 197 1.03 11.69 -8.81
C GLU A 197 0.73 10.68 -7.69
N THR A 198 1.61 10.56 -6.69
CA THR A 198 1.50 9.58 -5.58
C THR A 198 1.49 10.25 -4.22
N SER A 199 2.55 10.96 -3.86
CA SER A 199 2.69 11.70 -2.61
C SER A 199 3.79 12.77 -2.74
N CYS A 200 3.70 13.85 -1.96
CA CYS A 200 4.70 14.91 -1.92
C CYS A 200 4.74 15.58 -0.54
N THR A 201 5.68 16.50 -0.33
CA THR A 201 5.85 17.22 0.94
C THR A 201 4.69 18.15 1.31
N GLU A 202 3.89 18.54 0.32
CA GLU A 202 2.72 19.40 0.53
C GLU A 202 1.48 18.62 0.98
N CYS A 203 1.46 17.29 0.85
CA CYS A 203 0.31 16.45 1.24
C CYS A 203 0.67 15.46 2.36
N LEU A 204 1.46 14.43 2.05
CA LEU A 204 1.67 13.27 2.94
C LEU A 204 3.12 13.12 3.39
N ASN A 205 4.11 13.57 2.61
CA ASN A 205 5.52 13.26 2.89
C ASN A 205 6.08 14.22 3.95
N HIS A 206 6.74 13.67 4.95
CA HIS A 206 7.46 14.43 5.96
C HIS A 206 8.67 13.64 6.45
N PHE A 207 9.53 14.28 7.26
CA PHE A 207 10.78 13.67 7.73
C PHE A 207 10.57 12.30 8.41
N HIS A 208 9.60 12.21 9.32
CA HIS A 208 9.35 10.98 10.09
C HIS A 208 8.81 9.78 9.28
N ASN A 209 8.28 9.98 8.05
CA ASN A 209 7.74 8.89 7.23
C ASN A 209 8.61 8.53 6.01
N GLN A 210 9.86 9.01 5.93
CA GLN A 210 10.76 8.76 4.79
C GLN A 210 10.86 7.28 4.39
N HIS A 211 10.89 6.38 5.37
CA HIS A 211 10.93 4.93 5.14
C HIS A 211 9.67 4.40 4.43
N LEU A 212 8.55 5.11 4.51
CA LEU A 212 7.26 4.73 3.96
C LEU A 212 6.90 5.46 2.65
N GLN A 213 7.52 6.60 2.35
CA GLN A 213 7.12 7.49 1.23
C GLN A 213 6.96 6.78 -0.12
N HIS A 214 7.79 5.78 -0.40
CA HIS A 214 7.72 4.99 -1.63
C HIS A 214 6.46 4.12 -1.78
N ARG A 215 5.72 3.89 -0.68
CA ARG A 215 4.46 3.13 -0.63
C ARG A 215 3.22 4.01 -0.54
N LEU A 216 3.38 5.34 -0.45
CA LEU A 216 2.26 6.27 -0.31
C LEU A 216 1.71 6.65 -1.68
N ASP A 217 0.42 6.35 -1.88
CA ASP A 217 -0.34 6.65 -3.09
C ASP A 217 -1.70 7.25 -2.71
N ARG A 218 -1.77 8.58 -2.74
CA ARG A 218 -2.95 9.36 -2.38
C ARG A 218 -4.21 8.97 -3.15
N GLY A 219 -4.08 8.63 -4.44
CA GLY A 219 -5.20 8.28 -5.29
C GLY A 219 -5.78 6.93 -4.87
N LEU A 220 -4.88 5.97 -4.57
CA LEU A 220 -5.26 4.66 -4.08
C LEU A 220 -5.91 4.72 -2.69
N GLY A 221 -5.34 5.50 -1.77
CA GLY A 221 -5.92 5.74 -0.44
C GLY A 221 -7.29 6.42 -0.51
N ALA A 222 -7.43 7.48 -1.31
CA ALA A 222 -8.71 8.19 -1.49
C ALA A 222 -9.78 7.28 -2.07
N MET A 223 -9.42 6.45 -3.05
CA MET A 223 -10.33 5.51 -3.71
C MET A 223 -10.90 4.50 -2.70
N LEU A 224 -10.04 3.86 -1.90
CA LEU A 224 -10.46 2.90 -0.88
C LEU A 224 -11.32 3.58 0.21
N LEU A 225 -10.89 4.74 0.70
CA LEU A 225 -11.58 5.46 1.76
C LEU A 225 -12.96 5.97 1.31
N ARG A 226 -13.06 6.51 0.09
CA ARG A 226 -14.32 6.99 -0.50
C ARG A 226 -15.30 5.84 -0.73
N TYR A 227 -14.81 4.71 -1.22
CA TYR A 227 -15.63 3.49 -1.32
C TYR A 227 -16.18 3.11 0.05
N ALA A 228 -15.34 3.11 1.08
CA ALA A 228 -15.74 2.69 2.42
C ALA A 228 -16.76 3.65 3.07
N VAL A 229 -16.49 4.95 3.02
CA VAL A 229 -17.21 6.01 3.75
C VAL A 229 -18.45 6.50 2.99
N HIS A 230 -18.40 6.52 1.65
CA HIS A 230 -19.50 7.04 0.82
C HIS A 230 -20.16 5.98 -0.06
N GLY A 231 -19.60 4.77 -0.17
CA GLY A 231 -20.15 3.72 -1.03
C GLY A 231 -19.91 3.96 -2.51
N THR A 232 -19.02 4.90 -2.87
CA THR A 232 -18.69 5.20 -4.26
C THR A 232 -17.81 4.08 -4.82
N ALA A 233 -18.39 3.27 -5.71
CA ALA A 233 -17.62 2.26 -6.43
C ALA A 233 -16.52 2.94 -7.29
N PRO A 234 -15.29 2.42 -7.31
CA PRO A 234 -14.25 2.91 -8.21
C PRO A 234 -14.69 2.73 -9.66
N GLY A 235 -14.55 3.79 -10.46
CA GLY A 235 -14.83 3.77 -11.90
C GLY A 235 -13.62 4.27 -12.68
N CYS A 236 -13.54 3.92 -13.96
CA CYS A 236 -12.50 4.43 -14.83
C CYS A 236 -12.57 5.97 -14.93
N ALA A 237 -11.40 6.60 -14.98
CA ALA A 237 -11.33 8.04 -15.15
C ALA A 237 -11.82 8.46 -16.54
N SER A 238 -12.09 9.76 -16.72
CA SER A 238 -12.36 10.37 -18.04
C SER A 238 -11.25 10.04 -19.04
N LEU A 239 -11.58 9.98 -20.33
CA LEU A 239 -10.63 9.66 -21.41
C LEU A 239 -9.37 10.52 -21.36
N ASP A 240 -9.51 11.83 -21.14
CA ASP A 240 -8.37 12.76 -21.00
C ASP A 240 -7.44 12.35 -19.86
N LYS A 241 -8.00 12.08 -18.67
CA LYS A 241 -7.21 11.66 -17.51
C LYS A 241 -6.49 10.33 -17.76
N GLN A 242 -7.16 9.37 -18.39
CA GLN A 242 -6.52 8.11 -18.78
C GLN A 242 -5.39 8.32 -19.81
N TRP A 243 -5.58 9.21 -20.79
CA TRP A 243 -4.55 9.58 -21.76
C TRP A 243 -3.30 10.19 -21.10
N HIS A 244 -3.49 10.99 -20.04
CA HIS A 244 -2.38 11.50 -19.23
C HIS A 244 -1.70 10.40 -18.42
N THR A 245 -2.46 9.51 -17.78
CA THR A 245 -1.93 8.36 -17.04
C THR A 245 -1.10 7.43 -17.95
N LEU A 246 -1.50 7.28 -19.22
CA LEU A 246 -0.81 6.46 -20.22
C LEU A 246 0.39 7.16 -20.86
N SER A 247 0.73 8.39 -20.49
CA SER A 247 1.75 9.22 -21.17
C SER A 247 3.14 8.57 -21.25
N GLN A 248 3.60 7.93 -20.17
CA GLN A 248 4.89 7.26 -20.14
C GLN A 248 4.92 6.01 -21.06
N LEU A 249 3.86 5.20 -21.01
CA LEU A 249 3.71 4.06 -21.91
C LEU A 249 3.64 4.52 -23.37
N ARG A 250 2.87 5.57 -23.64
CA ARG A 250 2.78 6.20 -24.97
C ARG A 250 4.14 6.60 -25.49
N ALA A 251 4.90 7.38 -24.71
CA ALA A 251 6.24 7.82 -25.11
C ALA A 251 7.18 6.62 -25.39
N SER A 252 7.11 5.58 -24.57
CA SER A 252 7.88 4.35 -24.77
C SER A 252 7.51 3.61 -26.06
N LEU A 253 6.21 3.51 -26.37
CA LEU A 253 5.70 2.89 -27.60
C LEU A 253 6.07 3.71 -28.85
N GLU A 254 5.94 5.04 -28.78
CA GLU A 254 6.32 5.94 -29.88
C GLU A 254 7.81 5.82 -30.23
N LEU A 255 8.68 5.64 -29.23
CA LEU A 255 10.09 5.37 -29.42
C LEU A 255 10.37 4.01 -30.10
N ASP A 256 9.53 2.99 -29.89
CA ASP A 256 9.61 1.69 -30.60
C ASP A 256 8.86 1.71 -31.96
N GLY A 257 8.41 2.90 -32.41
CA GLY A 257 7.81 3.11 -33.72
C GLY A 257 6.32 2.79 -33.82
N PHE A 258 5.60 2.70 -32.70
CA PHE A 258 4.14 2.63 -32.67
C PHE A 258 3.53 4.03 -32.80
N GLN A 259 2.37 4.13 -33.44
CA GLN A 259 1.58 5.37 -33.47
C GLN A 259 0.51 5.31 -32.39
N CYS A 260 0.44 6.33 -31.53
CA CYS A 260 -0.57 6.44 -30.48
C CYS A 260 -1.52 7.62 -30.78
N LEU A 261 -2.82 7.36 -30.84
CA LEU A 261 -3.84 8.36 -31.17
C LEU A 261 -4.82 8.51 -30.00
N PHE A 262 -5.11 9.75 -29.63
CA PHE A 262 -6.11 10.07 -28.63
C PHE A 262 -7.52 10.08 -29.24
N ASN A 263 -8.47 9.43 -28.56
CA ASN A 263 -9.90 9.46 -28.91
C ASN A 263 -10.19 9.20 -30.40
N ALA A 264 -9.42 8.31 -31.02
CA ALA A 264 -9.57 7.93 -32.43
C ALA A 264 -10.71 6.91 -32.64
N VAL A 265 -11.15 6.26 -31.57
CA VAL A 265 -12.30 5.36 -31.50
C VAL A 265 -13.15 5.82 -30.32
N GLU A 266 -14.47 5.78 -30.48
CA GLU A 266 -15.42 6.19 -29.45
C GLU A 266 -15.17 5.43 -28.13
N GLU A 267 -15.19 6.14 -27.00
CA GLU A 267 -14.91 5.61 -25.66
C GLU A 267 -13.52 4.96 -25.44
N VAL A 268 -12.58 5.15 -26.36
CA VAL A 268 -11.20 4.63 -26.25
C VAL A 268 -10.22 5.77 -25.99
N PRO A 269 -9.49 5.76 -24.85
CA PRO A 269 -8.57 6.85 -24.51
C PRO A 269 -7.29 6.81 -25.36
N MET A 270 -6.81 5.63 -25.76
CA MET A 270 -5.62 5.50 -26.60
C MET A 270 -5.78 4.38 -27.63
N LEU A 271 -5.67 4.73 -28.91
CA LEU A 271 -5.53 3.76 -29.99
C LEU A 271 -4.06 3.62 -30.37
N VAL A 272 -3.51 2.41 -30.28
CA VAL A 272 -2.13 2.11 -30.67
C VAL A 272 -2.12 1.39 -32.02
N GLN A 273 -1.30 1.84 -32.96
CA GLN A 273 -1.23 1.30 -34.32
C GLN A 273 0.20 0.97 -34.74
N ARG A 274 0.35 -0.15 -35.46
CA ARG A 274 1.61 -0.54 -36.13
C ARG A 274 1.30 -1.49 -37.30
N ASN A 275 1.95 -1.30 -38.45
CA ASN A 275 1.85 -2.19 -39.61
C ASN A 275 0.40 -2.55 -40.02
N GLY A 276 -0.51 -1.56 -39.98
CA GLY A 276 -1.93 -1.75 -40.35
C GLY A 276 -2.79 -2.43 -39.28
N ARG A 277 -2.23 -2.82 -38.13
CA ARG A 277 -2.97 -3.36 -36.98
C ARG A 277 -3.21 -2.26 -35.94
N SER A 278 -4.32 -2.39 -35.23
CA SER A 278 -4.81 -1.40 -34.25
C SER A 278 -5.23 -2.08 -32.94
N LEU A 279 -4.88 -1.47 -31.80
CA LEU A 279 -5.20 -1.97 -30.46
C LEU A 279 -5.82 -0.84 -29.64
N ALA A 280 -7.02 -1.05 -29.12
CA ALA A 280 -7.63 -0.15 -28.15
C ALA A 280 -6.98 -0.34 -26.78
N VAL A 281 -6.41 0.71 -26.20
CA VAL A 281 -5.73 0.67 -24.91
C VAL A 281 -6.39 1.64 -23.95
N GLY A 282 -6.66 1.18 -22.73
CA GLY A 282 -7.20 1.99 -21.64
C GLY A 282 -6.62 1.58 -20.29
N CYS A 283 -6.93 2.34 -19.25
CA CYS A 283 -6.50 2.03 -17.89
C CYS A 283 -7.65 2.07 -16.89
N PHE A 284 -7.58 1.24 -15.87
CA PHE A 284 -8.63 1.11 -14.86
C PHE A 284 -8.07 1.20 -13.44
N PRO A 285 -8.90 1.60 -12.46
CA PRO A 285 -8.48 1.85 -11.09
C PRO A 285 -7.72 0.69 -10.45
N GLY A 286 -6.64 1.02 -9.72
CA GLY A 286 -5.72 0.04 -9.12
C GLY A 286 -6.38 -1.00 -8.21
N LEU A 287 -7.46 -0.62 -7.51
CA LEU A 287 -8.19 -1.50 -6.58
C LEU A 287 -9.15 -2.48 -7.27
N ILE A 288 -9.33 -2.46 -8.59
CA ILE A 288 -10.22 -3.38 -9.29
C ILE A 288 -9.41 -4.57 -9.83
N HIS A 289 -9.96 -5.79 -9.72
CA HIS A 289 -9.28 -7.01 -10.18
C HIS A 289 -9.46 -7.27 -11.68
N THR A 290 -10.68 -7.12 -12.19
CA THR A 290 -11.03 -7.61 -13.53
C THR A 290 -11.36 -6.46 -14.49
N PRO A 291 -10.64 -6.30 -15.61
CA PRO A 291 -10.89 -5.22 -16.56
C PRO A 291 -12.29 -5.29 -17.21
N ALA A 292 -12.85 -6.51 -17.34
CA ALA A 292 -14.19 -6.73 -17.87
C ALA A 292 -15.30 -6.08 -17.03
N LEU A 293 -15.02 -5.75 -15.76
CA LEU A 293 -15.97 -5.09 -14.87
C LEU A 293 -15.85 -3.56 -14.88
N ALA A 294 -14.84 -3.00 -15.57
CA ALA A 294 -14.49 -1.59 -15.40
C ALA A 294 -14.37 -0.80 -16.71
N HIS A 295 -13.93 -1.38 -17.82
CA HIS A 295 -13.53 -0.58 -18.98
C HIS A 295 -14.20 -0.94 -20.30
N THR A 296 -14.72 0.09 -20.96
CA THR A 296 -15.33 0.12 -22.31
C THR A 296 -14.40 -0.23 -23.47
N VAL A 297 -13.07 -0.35 -23.29
CA VAL A 297 -12.17 -0.72 -24.42
C VAL A 297 -12.47 -2.11 -24.98
N ALA A 298 -13.10 -2.97 -24.17
CA ALA A 298 -13.55 -4.29 -24.61
C ALA A 298 -14.67 -4.23 -25.65
N THR A 299 -15.42 -3.12 -25.72
CA THR A 299 -16.50 -2.90 -26.69
C THR A 299 -16.07 -2.07 -27.89
N ALA A 300 -14.78 -1.73 -28.01
CA ALA A 300 -14.26 -0.96 -29.13
C ALA A 300 -14.45 -1.71 -30.46
N GLU A 301 -15.09 -1.05 -31.43
CA GLU A 301 -15.30 -1.57 -32.77
C GLU A 301 -14.14 -1.20 -33.71
N ASN A 302 -13.99 -1.93 -34.83
CA ASN A 302 -12.99 -1.66 -35.87
C ASN A 302 -11.51 -1.68 -35.39
N VAL A 303 -11.23 -2.42 -34.32
CA VAL A 303 -9.88 -2.66 -33.80
C VAL A 303 -9.52 -4.15 -33.84
N HIS A 304 -8.22 -4.46 -33.89
CA HIS A 304 -7.73 -5.85 -33.94
C HIS A 304 -7.61 -6.50 -32.55
N GLY A 305 -7.80 -5.72 -31.49
CA GLY A 305 -7.80 -6.19 -30.11
C GLY A 305 -7.96 -5.04 -29.12
N HIS A 306 -8.05 -5.38 -27.85
CA HIS A 306 -8.13 -4.42 -26.76
C HIS A 306 -7.22 -4.82 -25.59
N LEU A 307 -6.80 -3.84 -24.80
CA LEU A 307 -6.00 -4.03 -23.59
C LEU A 307 -6.40 -2.98 -22.56
N ALA A 308 -6.88 -3.44 -21.41
CA ALA A 308 -7.10 -2.60 -20.25
C ALA A 308 -6.00 -2.87 -19.21
N LEU A 309 -5.35 -1.80 -18.74
CA LEU A 309 -4.20 -1.87 -17.85
C LEU A 309 -4.57 -1.37 -16.44
N ASN A 310 -4.18 -2.10 -15.41
CA ASN A 310 -4.36 -1.65 -14.03
C ASN A 310 -3.41 -0.47 -13.76
N GLU A 311 -3.94 0.66 -13.30
CA GLU A 311 -3.18 1.91 -13.09
C GLU A 311 -2.03 1.74 -12.08
N TYR A 312 -2.22 0.93 -11.04
CA TYR A 312 -1.17 0.66 -10.05
C TYR A 312 -0.01 -0.11 -10.69
N LEU A 313 -0.32 -1.16 -11.46
CA LEU A 313 0.69 -1.96 -12.15
C LEU A 313 1.40 -1.20 -13.27
N LEU A 314 0.70 -0.27 -13.92
CA LEU A 314 1.28 0.58 -14.96
C LEU A 314 2.45 1.42 -14.42
N ARG A 315 2.35 1.90 -13.17
CA ARG A 315 3.40 2.66 -12.51
C ARG A 315 4.57 1.78 -12.06
N SER A 316 4.28 0.60 -11.50
CA SER A 316 5.32 -0.29 -10.97
C SER A 316 6.02 -1.13 -12.04
N ASP A 317 5.37 -1.41 -13.17
CA ASP A 317 5.85 -2.33 -14.21
C ASP A 317 5.43 -1.89 -15.62
N MET A 318 5.86 -0.69 -16.01
CA MET A 318 5.69 -0.16 -17.37
C MET A 318 6.29 -1.07 -18.46
N PRO A 319 7.48 -1.67 -18.29
CA PRO A 319 8.05 -2.57 -19.30
C PRO A 319 7.14 -3.74 -19.66
N SER A 320 6.49 -4.39 -18.68
CA SER A 320 5.53 -5.46 -18.97
C SER A 320 4.30 -4.94 -19.70
N ALA A 321 3.82 -3.73 -19.41
CA ALA A 321 2.71 -3.11 -20.14
C ALA A 321 3.08 -2.88 -21.62
N HIS A 322 4.28 -2.36 -21.89
CA HIS A 322 4.81 -2.21 -23.25
C HIS A 322 4.86 -3.56 -23.98
N GLN A 323 5.45 -4.58 -23.36
CA GLN A 323 5.57 -5.91 -23.97
C GLN A 323 4.21 -6.54 -24.29
N LYS A 324 3.19 -6.31 -23.45
CA LYS A 324 1.82 -6.76 -23.72
C LYS A 324 1.24 -6.11 -24.98
N VAL A 325 1.40 -4.79 -25.14
CA VAL A 325 0.96 -4.07 -26.35
C VAL A 325 1.64 -4.63 -27.59
N LYS A 326 2.97 -4.80 -27.52
CA LYS A 326 3.78 -5.35 -28.60
C LYS A 326 3.33 -6.75 -29.01
N ALA A 327 3.18 -7.65 -28.03
CA ALA A 327 2.76 -9.03 -28.28
C ALA A 327 1.39 -9.12 -28.97
N LEU A 328 0.43 -8.26 -28.58
CA LEU A 328 -0.91 -8.25 -29.17
C LEU A 328 -0.91 -7.69 -30.61
N LEU A 329 -0.12 -6.64 -30.88
CA LEU A 329 -0.05 -6.00 -32.20
C LEU A 329 0.86 -6.72 -33.20
N GLU A 330 1.90 -7.40 -32.74
CA GLU A 330 2.86 -8.08 -33.64
C GLU A 330 2.55 -9.57 -33.79
N GLY A 331 1.74 -10.15 -32.88
CA GLY A 331 1.57 -11.60 -32.77
C GLY A 331 2.84 -12.22 -32.19
N SER A 332 2.70 -13.13 -31.22
CA SER A 332 3.82 -13.73 -30.48
C SER A 332 4.88 -14.30 -31.42
N THR A 333 5.94 -13.52 -31.65
CA THR A 333 7.17 -13.97 -32.30
C THR A 333 7.90 -14.83 -31.28
N SER A 334 7.90 -16.14 -31.56
CA SER A 334 8.66 -17.13 -30.80
C SER A 334 10.11 -16.64 -30.62
N LEU A 335 10.52 -16.38 -29.38
CA LEU A 335 11.91 -16.16 -29.01
C LEU A 335 12.69 -17.42 -29.34
N LYS A 336 13.31 -17.47 -30.53
CA LYS A 336 14.41 -18.39 -30.79
C LYS A 336 15.58 -17.95 -29.93
N ARG A 337 15.78 -18.65 -28.82
CA ARG A 337 17.04 -18.67 -28.06
C ARG A 337 18.16 -19.12 -29.01
N SER A 338 19.13 -18.24 -29.24
CA SER A 338 20.49 -18.58 -29.64
C SER A 338 21.37 -18.51 -28.41
#